data_AF-A0A327QXF1-F1
#
_entry.id   AF-A0A327QXF1-F1
#
_cell.length_a   1.000
_cell.length_b   1.000
_cell.length_c   1.000
_cell.angle_alpha   90.00
_cell.angle_beta   90.00
_cell.angle_gamma   90.00
#
_symmetry.space_group_name_H-M   'P 1'
#
loop_
_entity.id
_entity.type
_entity.pdbx_description
1 polymer ?
#
loop_
_entity_poly.entity_id
_entity_poly.type
_entity_poly.pdbx_seq_one_letter_code
_entity_poly.pdbx_strand_id
1 'polypeptide(L)'
;MFVYTGCNTNPIKHKIYTMEKITPFKNAEEAIASLDNGGRFYNIFTHANDQVITEAEVGKVAGMFADKQQSILFFELATQLLDETSKAAVIAQFDEKLQASYEQFKPVPFAAATVSNNVIMQGIPHHVDSKMKFTGFMMVPVGTVFTMIPLAHYYEAYELRNEQGEELMMIAHKKGKEKLPARPITLAGVMKEMKDMDKTTEGQFVEVSYYVE
;
A
#
# COMPACT_ATOMS: atom_id res chain seq x y z
N MET A 1 -37.33 -35.70 16.34
CA MET A 1 -37.32 -34.22 16.43
C MET A 1 -35.91 -33.83 16.82
N PHE A 2 -35.03 -33.58 15.84
CA PHE A 2 -33.62 -33.29 16.08
C PHE A 2 -33.41 -31.78 16.03
N VAL A 3 -32.90 -31.23 17.13
CA VAL A 3 -32.60 -29.82 17.31
C VAL A 3 -31.24 -29.55 16.67
N TYR A 4 -31.22 -28.79 15.57
CA TYR A 4 -29.97 -28.25 15.01
C TYR A 4 -29.54 -27.04 15.85
N THR A 5 -28.49 -27.21 16.66
CA THR A 5 -27.74 -26.09 17.23
C THR A 5 -27.00 -25.37 16.11
N GLY A 6 -27.42 -24.14 15.82
CA GLY A 6 -26.80 -23.27 14.83
C GLY A 6 -25.33 -23.01 15.18
N CYS A 7 -24.45 -23.41 14.26
CA CYS A 7 -23.03 -23.11 14.29
C CYS A 7 -22.86 -21.59 14.14
N ASN A 8 -22.30 -20.94 15.17
CA ASN A 8 -21.97 -19.53 15.17
C ASN A 8 -20.71 -19.33 14.29
N THR A 9 -20.90 -19.18 12.98
CA THR A 9 -19.83 -18.74 12.09
C THR A 9 -19.69 -17.24 12.21
N ASN A 10 -18.95 -16.82 13.23
CA ASN A 10 -18.43 -15.47 13.33
C ASN A 10 -17.49 -15.28 12.12
N PRO A 11 -17.83 -14.45 11.11
CA PRO A 11 -16.91 -14.23 10.01
C PRO A 11 -15.77 -13.40 10.56
N ILE A 12 -14.60 -14.01 10.69
CA ILE A 12 -13.34 -13.29 10.79
C ILE A 12 -13.31 -12.39 9.56
N LYS A 13 -13.66 -11.11 9.72
CA LYS A 13 -13.51 -10.09 8.70
C LYS A 13 -12.01 -9.98 8.46
N HIS A 14 -11.49 -10.71 7.48
CA HIS A 14 -10.22 -10.35 6.85
C HIS A 14 -10.39 -8.92 6.36
N LYS A 15 -9.77 -7.97 7.06
CA LYS A 15 -9.69 -6.57 6.65
C LYS A 15 -8.92 -6.59 5.33
N ILE A 16 -9.64 -6.55 4.22
CA ILE A 16 -9.07 -6.52 2.88
C ILE A 16 -8.20 -5.26 2.81
N TYR A 17 -6.92 -5.42 2.50
CA TYR A 17 -5.92 -4.36 2.39
C TYR A 17 -6.41 -3.28 1.43
N THR A 18 -6.58 -2.05 1.93
CA THR A 18 -7.27 -0.97 1.22
C THR A 18 -6.43 0.29 1.15
N MET A 19 -6.59 1.05 0.07
CA MET A 19 -5.95 2.36 -0.10
C MET A 19 -6.40 3.36 0.98
N GLU A 20 -5.45 4.10 1.56
CA GLU A 20 -5.69 5.06 2.63
C GLU A 20 -4.98 6.41 2.42
N LYS A 21 -5.67 7.50 2.79
CA LYS A 21 -5.04 8.82 2.89
C LYS A 21 -4.23 8.89 4.18
N ILE A 22 -3.01 9.38 4.11
CA ILE A 22 -2.17 9.61 5.31
C ILE A 22 -1.80 11.08 5.46
N THR A 23 -1.32 11.44 6.64
CA THR A 23 -0.76 12.77 6.92
C THR A 23 0.70 12.58 7.32
N PRO A 24 1.66 13.19 6.59
CA PRO A 24 3.07 13.07 6.95
C PRO A 24 3.39 13.68 8.31
N PHE A 25 4.40 13.12 8.97
CA PHE A 25 4.97 13.68 10.18
C PHE A 25 5.72 14.97 9.88
N LYS A 26 5.67 15.92 10.81
CA LYS A 26 6.30 17.23 10.65
C LYS A 26 7.76 17.22 11.06
N ASN A 27 8.15 16.32 11.96
CA ASN A 27 9.50 16.21 12.50
C ASN A 27 9.77 14.79 13.03
N ALA A 28 11.05 14.51 13.33
CA ALA A 28 11.50 13.20 13.81
C ALA A 28 10.88 12.82 15.17
N GLU A 29 10.69 13.78 16.08
CA GLU A 29 10.10 13.53 17.40
C GLU A 29 8.67 13.02 17.29
N GLU A 30 7.85 13.65 16.44
CA GLU A 30 6.48 13.22 16.14
C GLU A 30 6.47 11.84 15.49
N ALA A 31 7.39 11.57 14.56
CA ALA A 31 7.50 10.28 13.89
C ALA A 31 7.85 9.16 14.89
N ILE A 32 8.92 9.33 15.68
CA ILE A 32 9.35 8.36 16.69
C ILE A 32 8.23 8.11 17.69
N ALA A 33 7.67 9.18 18.27
CA ALA A 33 6.60 9.06 19.24
C ALA A 33 5.34 8.39 18.68
N SER A 34 5.02 8.57 17.39
CA SER A 34 3.85 7.93 16.77
C SER A 34 4.09 6.47 16.43
N LEU A 35 5.29 6.15 15.93
CA LEU A 35 5.70 4.82 15.50
C LEU A 35 5.95 3.89 16.70
N ASP A 36 6.79 4.29 17.66
CA ASP A 36 7.11 3.51 18.88
C ASP A 36 5.84 3.19 19.72
N ASN A 37 4.85 4.10 19.71
CA ASN A 37 3.59 3.84 20.39
C ASN A 37 2.57 3.02 19.59
N GLY A 38 2.87 2.61 18.36
CA GLY A 38 1.96 1.81 17.52
C GLY A 38 0.66 2.52 17.13
N GLY A 39 0.66 3.86 17.14
CA GLY A 39 -0.53 4.67 16.83
C GLY A 39 -1.54 4.68 17.97
N ARG A 40 -2.11 5.86 18.24
CA ARG A 40 -2.96 6.17 19.43
C ARG A 40 -4.25 5.35 19.59
N PHE A 41 -4.49 4.29 18.81
CA PHE A 41 -5.79 3.61 18.77
C PHE A 41 -5.81 2.16 19.26
N TYR A 42 -4.69 1.49 19.53
CA TYR A 42 -4.74 0.11 20.05
C TYR A 42 -3.54 -0.26 20.92
N ASN A 43 -3.52 0.20 22.19
CA ASN A 43 -2.60 -0.36 23.20
C ASN A 43 -3.38 -0.81 24.43
N ILE A 44 -3.56 -2.13 24.57
CA ILE A 44 -3.81 -2.77 25.86
C ILE A 44 -2.67 -3.76 26.21
N PHE A 45 -1.75 -4.11 25.29
CA PHE A 45 -0.76 -5.19 25.55
C PHE A 45 0.63 -5.07 24.87
N THR A 46 1.14 -3.89 24.50
CA THR A 46 2.56 -3.74 24.10
C THR A 46 3.31 -2.80 25.05
N HIS A 47 4.56 -3.14 25.37
CA HIS A 47 5.46 -2.31 26.18
C HIS A 47 5.94 -1.13 25.31
N ALA A 48 5.04 -0.18 25.07
CA ALA A 48 5.31 1.02 24.29
C ALA A 48 6.34 1.92 25.02
N ASN A 49 7.16 2.67 24.25
CA ASN A 49 8.15 3.65 24.72
C ASN A 49 9.50 3.05 25.15
N ASP A 50 9.96 2.01 24.46
CA ASP A 50 11.32 1.47 24.59
C ASP A 50 12.32 2.12 23.61
N GLN A 51 11.86 3.10 22.83
CA GLN A 51 12.62 3.77 21.75
C GLN A 51 12.98 2.84 20.60
N VAL A 52 12.42 1.63 20.53
CA VAL A 52 12.65 0.69 19.44
C VAL A 52 11.36 0.58 18.62
N ILE A 53 11.45 0.83 17.31
CA ILE A 53 10.32 0.73 16.39
C ILE A 53 10.36 -0.64 15.72
N THR A 54 9.28 -1.39 15.87
CA THR A 54 9.10 -2.73 15.30
C THR A 54 8.18 -2.73 14.08
N GLU A 55 8.23 -3.78 13.27
CA GLU A 55 7.28 -3.98 12.15
C GLU A 55 5.81 -3.95 12.63
N ALA A 56 5.55 -4.51 13.82
CA ALA A 56 4.21 -4.54 14.38
C ALA A 56 3.69 -3.13 14.70
N GLU A 57 4.56 -2.25 15.18
CA GLU A 57 4.26 -0.86 15.48
C GLU A 57 3.97 -0.03 14.23
N VAL A 58 4.81 -0.14 13.20
CA VAL A 58 4.56 0.52 11.91
C VAL A 58 3.24 0.02 11.31
N GLY A 59 3.01 -1.30 11.33
CA GLY A 59 1.77 -1.91 10.86
C GLY A 59 0.55 -1.35 11.57
N LYS A 60 0.56 -1.28 12.91
CA LYS A 60 -0.56 -0.74 13.70
C LYS A 60 -0.88 0.71 13.33
N VAL A 61 0.15 1.58 13.20
CA VAL A 61 -0.04 2.98 12.78
C VAL A 61 -0.67 3.05 11.40
N ALA A 62 -0.19 2.20 10.49
CA ALA A 62 -0.71 2.07 9.13
C ALA A 62 -2.09 1.37 9.07
N GLY A 63 -2.68 0.98 10.20
CA GLY A 63 -3.97 0.29 10.26
C GLY A 63 -3.95 -1.15 9.76
N MET A 64 -2.76 -1.76 9.66
CA MET A 64 -2.49 -3.08 9.07
C MET A 64 -1.85 -4.04 10.07
N PHE A 65 -2.20 -5.31 9.97
CA PHE A 65 -1.52 -6.37 10.69
C PHE A 65 -0.73 -7.21 9.69
N ALA A 66 0.61 -7.20 9.82
CA ALA A 66 1.55 -8.14 9.20
C ALA A 66 2.01 -7.97 7.72
N ASP A 67 1.66 -6.89 7.01
CA ASP A 67 2.23 -6.64 5.67
C ASP A 67 3.49 -5.76 5.75
N LYS A 68 4.66 -6.40 5.64
CA LYS A 68 5.97 -5.74 5.66
C LYS A 68 6.13 -4.73 4.52
N GLN A 69 5.75 -5.10 3.31
CA GLN A 69 5.93 -4.26 2.13
C GLN A 69 5.09 -2.98 2.23
N GLN A 70 3.84 -3.11 2.66
CA GLN A 70 2.98 -1.95 2.89
C GLN A 70 3.43 -1.11 4.07
N SER A 71 3.99 -1.73 5.14
CA SER A 71 4.55 -0.99 6.27
C SER A 71 5.69 -0.06 5.84
N ILE A 72 6.56 -0.53 4.94
CA ILE A 72 7.63 0.31 4.38
C ILE A 72 7.06 1.41 3.47
N LEU A 73 6.05 1.13 2.63
CA LEU A 73 5.37 2.18 1.85
C LEU A 73 4.75 3.26 2.72
N PHE A 74 4.10 2.87 3.82
CA PHE A 74 3.54 3.80 4.78
C PHE A 74 4.63 4.67 5.40
N PHE A 75 5.69 4.05 5.94
CA PHE A 75 6.80 4.77 6.58
C PHE A 75 7.40 5.82 5.65
N GLU A 76 7.68 5.44 4.41
CA GLU A 76 8.28 6.32 3.40
C GLU A 76 7.40 7.53 3.09
N LEU A 77 6.11 7.29 2.87
CA LEU A 77 5.19 8.38 2.55
C LEU A 77 4.88 9.25 3.78
N ALA A 78 4.85 8.66 4.98
CA ALA A 78 4.63 9.37 6.25
C ALA A 78 5.84 10.21 6.66
N THR A 79 7.05 9.85 6.23
CA THR A 79 8.30 10.59 6.52
C THR A 79 8.76 11.48 5.38
N GLN A 80 7.96 11.65 4.31
CA GLN A 80 8.37 12.40 3.12
C GLN A 80 8.71 13.89 3.36
N LEU A 81 8.25 14.47 4.47
CA LEU A 81 8.55 15.86 4.85
C LEU A 81 9.79 15.98 5.76
N LEU A 82 10.36 14.85 6.21
CA LEU A 82 11.58 14.84 7.01
C LEU A 82 12.79 15.01 6.10
N ASP A 83 13.78 15.78 6.55
CA ASP A 83 15.08 15.78 5.91
C ASP A 83 15.80 14.44 6.13
N GLU A 84 16.87 14.21 5.36
CA GLU A 84 17.63 12.95 5.39
C GLU A 84 18.18 12.63 6.79
N THR A 85 18.58 13.66 7.54
CA THR A 85 19.13 13.50 8.90
C THR A 85 18.06 13.04 9.88
N SER A 86 16.90 13.69 9.83
CA SER A 86 15.72 13.38 10.65
C SER A 86 15.19 11.99 10.33
N LYS A 87 15.08 11.64 9.04
CA LYS A 87 14.65 10.31 8.63
C LYS A 87 15.64 9.23 9.06
N ALA A 88 16.95 9.47 8.94
CA ALA A 88 17.97 8.56 9.44
C ALA A 88 17.88 8.35 10.95
N ALA A 89 17.55 9.39 11.72
CA ALA A 89 17.34 9.27 13.16
C ALA A 89 16.14 8.37 13.51
N VAL A 90 15.07 8.40 12.71
CA VAL A 90 13.92 7.47 12.88
C VAL A 90 14.33 6.04 12.51
N ILE A 91 15.03 5.85 11.39
CA ILE A 91 15.49 4.52 10.93
C ILE A 91 16.46 3.90 11.94
N ALA A 92 17.28 4.70 12.61
CA ALA A 92 18.19 4.23 13.65
C ALA A 92 17.49 3.60 14.86
N GLN A 93 16.18 3.85 15.04
CA GLN A 93 15.37 3.21 16.07
C GLN A 93 14.74 1.90 15.61
N PHE A 94 14.90 1.50 14.34
CA PHE A 94 14.31 0.24 13.86
C PHE A 94 14.97 -0.96 14.54
N ASP A 95 14.16 -1.96 14.89
CA ASP A 95 14.70 -3.27 15.24
C ASP A 95 15.35 -3.94 14.01
N GLU A 96 16.18 -4.96 14.25
CA GLU A 96 16.92 -5.65 13.18
C GLU A 96 16.00 -6.19 12.08
N LYS A 97 14.77 -6.60 12.44
CA LYS A 97 13.79 -7.16 11.50
C LYS A 97 13.20 -6.08 10.60
N LEU A 98 12.79 -4.96 11.17
CA LEU A 98 12.25 -3.83 10.44
C LEU A 98 13.32 -3.20 9.56
N GLN A 99 14.58 -3.14 10.02
CA GLN A 99 15.69 -2.70 9.20
C GLN A 99 15.91 -3.62 7.98
N ALA A 100 15.86 -4.94 8.16
CA ALA A 100 15.94 -5.89 7.05
C ALA A 100 14.77 -5.74 6.07
N SER A 101 13.55 -5.56 6.58
CA SER A 101 12.36 -5.30 5.75
C SER A 101 12.46 -3.97 5.02
N TYR A 102 12.99 -2.93 5.66
CA TYR A 102 13.22 -1.62 5.05
C TYR A 102 14.21 -1.73 3.89
N GLU A 103 15.35 -2.39 4.08
CA GLU A 103 16.32 -2.58 2.99
C GLU A 103 15.75 -3.38 1.82
N GLN A 104 14.91 -4.38 2.10
CA GLN A 104 14.29 -5.21 1.07
C GLN A 104 13.20 -4.46 0.28
N PHE A 105 12.39 -3.64 0.95
CA PHE A 105 11.17 -3.06 0.39
C PHE A 105 11.23 -1.53 0.24
N LYS A 106 12.35 -0.87 0.50
CA LYS A 106 12.44 0.58 0.26
C LYS A 106 12.08 0.91 -1.20
N PRO A 107 11.31 1.98 -1.44
CA PRO A 107 10.93 2.38 -2.78
C PRO A 107 12.14 2.63 -3.67
N VAL A 108 12.01 2.25 -4.94
CA VAL A 108 12.99 2.56 -5.98
C VAL A 108 12.46 3.68 -6.87
N PRO A 109 13.34 4.44 -7.55
CA PRO A 109 12.90 5.41 -8.54
C PRO A 109 12.02 4.75 -9.61
N PHE A 110 10.92 5.41 -9.99
CA PHE A 110 9.95 4.87 -10.94
C PHE A 110 10.59 4.37 -12.25
N ALA A 111 11.55 5.11 -12.79
CA ALA A 111 12.27 4.74 -14.03
C ALA A 111 13.09 3.44 -13.92
N ALA A 112 13.41 2.99 -12.71
CA ALA A 112 14.15 1.75 -12.44
C ALA A 112 13.25 0.64 -11.84
N ALA A 113 11.96 0.90 -11.68
CA ALA A 113 11.06 0.00 -10.98
C ALA A 113 10.66 -1.20 -11.86
N THR A 114 10.64 -2.37 -11.25
CA THR A 114 10.17 -3.63 -11.85
C THR A 114 9.04 -4.22 -11.00
N VAL A 115 8.40 -5.28 -11.49
CA VAL A 115 7.29 -5.94 -10.79
C VAL A 115 7.69 -6.28 -9.35
N SER A 116 6.79 -6.03 -8.42
CA SER A 116 6.95 -6.17 -6.96
C SER A 116 7.80 -5.09 -6.29
N ASN A 117 8.44 -4.17 -7.02
CA ASN A 117 9.09 -3.04 -6.37
C ASN A 117 8.06 -2.05 -5.81
N ASN A 118 8.43 -1.45 -4.69
CA ASN A 118 7.75 -0.30 -4.13
C ASN A 118 8.13 0.96 -4.92
N VAL A 119 7.14 1.84 -5.16
CA VAL A 119 7.35 3.11 -5.84
C VAL A 119 6.58 4.22 -5.13
N ILE A 120 7.15 5.42 -5.17
CA ILE A 120 6.48 6.66 -4.82
C ILE A 120 6.42 7.53 -6.06
N MET A 121 5.23 8.04 -6.37
CA MET A 121 4.99 8.84 -7.57
C MET A 121 4.16 10.06 -7.22
N GLN A 122 4.36 11.13 -7.99
CA GLN A 122 3.54 12.34 -7.92
C GLN A 122 2.78 12.52 -9.22
N GLY A 123 1.55 13.01 -9.13
CA GLY A 123 0.74 13.34 -10.29
C GLY A 123 -0.71 13.59 -9.94
N ILE A 124 -1.53 13.69 -10.99
CA ILE A 124 -2.95 13.99 -10.92
C ILE A 124 -3.72 12.74 -11.41
N PRO A 125 -4.42 12.02 -10.53
CA PRO A 125 -5.23 10.86 -10.92
C PRO A 125 -6.42 11.28 -11.76
N HIS A 126 -6.56 10.68 -12.94
CA HIS A 126 -7.72 10.82 -13.81
C HIS A 126 -8.47 9.49 -13.83
N HIS A 127 -9.66 9.45 -13.22
CA HIS A 127 -10.48 8.23 -13.17
C HIS A 127 -10.84 7.79 -14.59
N VAL A 128 -10.66 6.50 -14.88
CA VAL A 128 -11.03 5.91 -16.17
C VAL A 128 -12.00 4.76 -15.96
N ASP A 129 -12.76 4.41 -17.00
CA ASP A 129 -13.58 3.20 -16.95
C ASP A 129 -12.68 1.96 -16.95
N SER A 130 -12.57 1.31 -15.79
CA SER A 130 -11.76 0.10 -15.61
C SER A 130 -12.09 -0.99 -16.63
N LYS A 131 -13.35 -1.12 -17.08
CA LYS A 131 -13.73 -2.17 -18.06
C LYS A 131 -13.22 -1.85 -19.47
N MET A 132 -13.00 -0.58 -19.79
CA MET A 132 -12.53 -0.15 -21.11
C MET A 132 -11.00 -0.03 -21.18
N LYS A 133 -10.37 0.41 -20.08
CA LYS A 133 -8.93 0.77 -20.05
C LYS A 133 -8.05 -0.18 -19.24
N PHE A 134 -8.64 -1.01 -18.38
CA PHE A 134 -7.92 -1.92 -17.49
C PHE A 134 -8.30 -3.39 -17.77
N THR A 135 -8.03 -3.80 -19.01
CA THR A 135 -8.51 -5.05 -19.61
C THR A 135 -7.69 -6.29 -19.26
N GLY A 136 -6.57 -6.14 -18.55
CA GLY A 136 -5.73 -7.28 -18.24
C GLY A 136 -6.22 -8.13 -17.07
N PHE A 137 -5.50 -9.22 -16.84
CA PHE A 137 -5.89 -10.29 -15.93
C PHE A 137 -4.81 -10.54 -14.88
N MET A 138 -5.23 -11.02 -13.71
CA MET A 138 -4.35 -11.63 -12.71
C MET A 138 -4.60 -13.14 -12.64
N MET A 139 -3.53 -13.91 -12.46
CA MET A 139 -3.62 -15.34 -12.20
C MET A 139 -3.78 -15.59 -10.71
N VAL A 140 -4.84 -16.31 -10.35
CA VAL A 140 -5.12 -16.70 -8.95
C VAL A 140 -5.14 -18.23 -8.88
N PRO A 141 -4.41 -18.85 -7.94
CA PRO A 141 -4.49 -20.28 -7.72
C PRO A 141 -5.83 -20.65 -7.06
N VAL A 142 -6.52 -21.64 -7.63
CA VAL A 142 -7.75 -22.22 -7.08
C VAL A 142 -7.56 -23.73 -6.99
N GLY A 143 -7.08 -24.20 -5.84
CA GLY A 143 -6.65 -25.58 -5.66
C GLY A 143 -5.37 -25.87 -6.45
N THR A 144 -5.42 -26.79 -7.41
CA THR A 144 -4.29 -27.18 -8.27
C THR A 144 -4.28 -26.50 -9.64
N VAL A 145 -5.27 -25.65 -9.94
CA VAL A 145 -5.39 -24.94 -11.22
C VAL A 145 -5.25 -23.43 -11.04
N PHE A 146 -4.75 -22.74 -12.06
CA PHE A 146 -4.74 -21.28 -12.10
C PHE A 146 -5.95 -20.77 -12.87
N THR A 147 -6.64 -19.78 -12.31
CA THR A 147 -7.74 -19.07 -12.97
C THR A 147 -7.33 -17.64 -13.27
N MET A 148 -7.62 -17.17 -14.50
CA MET A 148 -7.46 -15.77 -14.86
C MET A 148 -8.70 -14.99 -14.44
N ILE A 149 -8.51 -13.92 -13.67
CA ILE A 149 -9.60 -13.04 -13.25
C ILE A 149 -9.34 -11.63 -13.79
N PRO A 150 -10.34 -10.99 -14.45
CA PRO A 150 -10.19 -9.63 -14.94
C PRO A 150 -9.86 -8.65 -13.81
N LEU A 151 -8.83 -7.82 -14.00
CA LEU A 151 -8.45 -6.81 -13.02
C LEU A 151 -9.56 -5.79 -12.79
N ALA A 152 -10.34 -5.46 -13.82
CA ALA A 152 -11.49 -4.56 -13.73
C ALA A 152 -12.56 -4.99 -12.70
N HIS A 153 -12.56 -6.25 -12.25
CA HIS A 153 -13.45 -6.71 -11.18
C HIS A 153 -13.00 -6.25 -9.80
N TYR A 154 -11.69 -6.15 -9.57
CA TYR A 154 -11.12 -5.86 -8.25
C TYR A 154 -10.67 -4.42 -8.08
N TYR A 155 -10.42 -3.70 -9.17
CA TYR A 155 -9.77 -2.39 -9.12
C TYR A 155 -10.62 -1.25 -9.68
N GLU A 156 -10.53 -0.10 -9.03
CA GLU A 156 -10.76 1.21 -9.64
C GLU A 156 -9.46 1.68 -10.29
N ALA A 157 -9.52 2.06 -11.56
CA ALA A 157 -8.35 2.41 -12.37
C ALA A 157 -8.31 3.91 -12.71
N TYR A 158 -7.10 4.44 -12.83
CA TYR A 158 -6.82 5.84 -13.15
C TYR A 158 -5.61 5.94 -14.07
N GLU A 159 -5.60 6.94 -14.94
CA GLU A 159 -4.40 7.43 -15.59
C GLU A 159 -3.75 8.45 -14.64
N LEU A 160 -2.55 8.18 -14.16
CA LEU A 160 -1.77 9.18 -13.43
C LEU A 160 -1.08 10.09 -14.44
N ARG A 161 -1.33 11.40 -14.32
CA ARG A 161 -0.78 12.40 -15.24
C ARG A 161 0.15 13.37 -14.55
N ASN A 162 1.15 13.89 -15.25
CA ASN A 162 1.93 15.04 -14.77
C ASN A 162 1.13 16.35 -14.88
N GLU A 163 1.73 17.46 -14.44
CA GLU A 163 1.11 18.79 -14.52
C GLU A 163 0.85 19.25 -15.96
N GLN A 164 1.62 18.73 -16.92
CA GLN A 164 1.46 18.99 -18.36
C GLN A 164 0.34 18.15 -19.00
N GLY A 165 -0.27 17.24 -18.24
CA GLY A 165 -1.37 16.37 -18.70
C GLY A 165 -0.91 15.13 -19.46
N GLU A 166 0.40 14.85 -19.50
CA GLU A 166 0.98 13.64 -20.08
C GLU A 166 0.73 12.46 -19.14
N GLU A 167 0.34 11.32 -19.71
CA GLU A 167 0.17 10.07 -18.96
C GLU A 167 1.53 9.52 -18.52
N LEU A 168 1.69 9.37 -17.21
CA LEU A 168 2.87 8.73 -16.61
C LEU A 168 2.71 7.22 -16.55
N MET A 169 1.55 6.76 -16.07
CA MET A 169 1.27 5.34 -15.83
C MET A 169 -0.20 5.11 -15.44
N MET A 170 -0.70 3.91 -15.71
CA MET A 170 -1.91 3.37 -15.09
C MET A 170 -1.69 3.06 -13.61
N ILE A 171 -2.54 3.62 -12.76
CA ILE A 171 -2.59 3.30 -11.32
C ILE A 171 -3.95 2.73 -10.97
N ALA A 172 -3.99 1.94 -9.91
CA ALA A 172 -5.21 1.28 -9.48
C ALA A 172 -5.25 1.10 -7.96
N HIS A 173 -6.44 1.14 -7.38
CA HIS A 173 -6.66 0.67 -6.01
C HIS A 173 -7.85 -0.28 -5.96
N LYS A 174 -7.90 -1.14 -4.95
CA LYS A 174 -9.02 -2.08 -4.80
C LYS A 174 -10.35 -1.34 -4.65
N LYS A 175 -11.41 -1.88 -5.24
CA LYS A 175 -12.78 -1.39 -5.13
C LYS A 175 -13.28 -1.43 -3.69
N GLY A 176 -14.35 -0.69 -3.42
CA GLY A 176 -14.96 -0.58 -2.09
C GLY A 176 -14.36 0.54 -1.24
N LYS A 177 -13.62 1.47 -1.86
CA LYS A 177 -13.05 2.66 -1.24
C LYS A 177 -13.47 3.92 -1.99
N GLU A 178 -13.31 5.07 -1.34
CA GLU A 178 -13.47 6.37 -1.97
C GLU A 178 -12.50 6.50 -3.15
N LYS A 179 -12.93 7.26 -4.16
CA LYS A 179 -12.09 7.52 -5.33
C LYS A 179 -10.89 8.38 -4.94
N LEU A 180 -9.77 8.19 -5.64
CA LEU A 180 -8.65 9.13 -5.54
C LEU A 180 -9.10 10.52 -5.98
N PRO A 181 -8.61 11.59 -5.34
CA PRO A 181 -9.00 12.95 -5.66
C PRO A 181 -8.38 13.36 -7.01
N ALA A 182 -9.13 14.11 -7.83
CA ALA A 182 -8.68 14.62 -9.13
C ALA A 182 -7.83 15.89 -8.98
N ARG A 183 -6.75 15.81 -8.19
CA ARG A 183 -5.81 16.91 -7.91
C ARG A 183 -4.39 16.35 -7.68
N PRO A 184 -3.35 17.20 -7.62
CA PRO A 184 -2.00 16.73 -7.35
C PRO A 184 -1.93 15.98 -6.01
N ILE A 185 -1.37 14.77 -6.05
CA ILE A 185 -1.11 13.93 -4.88
C ILE A 185 0.24 13.24 -5.01
N THR A 186 0.83 12.88 -3.87
CA THR A 186 1.91 11.87 -3.80
C THR A 186 1.29 10.53 -3.45
N LEU A 187 1.53 9.50 -4.24
CA LEU A 187 1.05 8.14 -3.99
C LEU A 187 2.20 7.19 -3.72
N ALA A 188 1.92 6.15 -2.92
CA ALA A 188 2.82 5.05 -2.64
C ALA A 188 2.13 3.73 -2.98
N GLY A 189 2.81 2.88 -3.74
CA GLY A 189 2.24 1.63 -4.23
C GLY A 189 3.27 0.61 -4.69
N VAL A 190 2.77 -0.51 -5.19
CA VAL A 190 3.58 -1.63 -5.66
C VAL A 190 3.41 -1.78 -7.16
N MET A 191 4.51 -1.91 -7.89
CA MET A 191 4.50 -2.26 -9.31
C MET A 191 3.91 -3.66 -9.50
N LYS A 192 2.85 -3.76 -10.29
CA LYS A 192 2.16 -5.01 -10.62
C LYS A 192 2.20 -5.23 -12.12
N GLU A 193 2.17 -6.51 -12.46
CA GLU A 193 2.07 -6.96 -13.83
C GLU A 193 0.60 -7.04 -14.25
N MET A 194 0.34 -6.76 -15.52
CA MET A 194 -0.95 -6.90 -16.17
C MET A 194 -0.76 -7.74 -17.42
N LYS A 195 -1.34 -8.95 -17.44
CA LYS A 195 -1.33 -9.80 -18.63
C LYS A 195 -2.50 -9.49 -19.54
N ASP A 196 -2.21 -9.22 -20.81
CA ASP A 196 -3.21 -9.14 -21.87
C ASP A 196 -3.36 -10.55 -22.49
N MET A 197 -4.58 -10.99 -22.78
CA MET A 197 -4.83 -12.34 -23.29
C MET A 197 -4.27 -12.54 -24.71
N ASP A 198 -4.25 -11.47 -25.50
CA ASP A 198 -3.95 -11.53 -26.94
C ASP A 198 -2.59 -10.93 -27.32
N LYS A 199 -1.82 -10.42 -26.34
CA LYS A 199 -0.50 -9.81 -26.59
C LYS A 199 0.59 -10.51 -25.81
N THR A 200 1.75 -10.66 -26.46
CA THR A 200 3.00 -11.09 -25.84
C THR A 200 3.63 -10.02 -24.95
N THR A 201 3.12 -8.79 -24.97
CA THR A 201 3.58 -7.69 -24.12
C THR A 201 2.82 -7.66 -22.79
N GLU A 202 3.53 -7.99 -21.71
CA GLU A 202 3.09 -7.79 -20.33
C GLU A 202 3.05 -6.27 -20.04
N GLY A 203 1.88 -5.75 -19.69
CA GLY A 203 1.71 -4.37 -19.22
C GLY A 203 2.04 -4.25 -17.74
N GLN A 204 2.22 -3.03 -17.25
CA GLN A 204 2.45 -2.77 -15.82
C GLN A 204 1.53 -1.66 -15.31
N PHE A 205 1.22 -1.73 -14.02
CA PHE A 205 0.47 -0.70 -13.31
C PHE A 205 0.95 -0.61 -11.86
N VAL A 206 0.61 0.47 -11.17
CA VAL A 206 0.86 0.59 -9.72
C VAL A 206 -0.41 0.30 -8.95
N GLU A 207 -0.35 -0.70 -8.07
CA GLU A 207 -1.37 -0.91 -7.03
C GLU A 207 -1.10 0.06 -5.87
N VAL A 208 -1.94 1.09 -5.77
CA VAL A 208 -1.82 2.16 -4.77
C VAL A 208 -2.29 1.67 -3.41
N SER A 209 -1.42 1.82 -2.41
CA SER A 209 -1.73 1.52 -1.00
C SER A 209 -1.95 2.80 -0.19
N TYR A 210 -1.23 3.88 -0.48
CA TYR A 210 -1.38 5.14 0.26
C TYR A 210 -1.30 6.36 -0.64
N TYR A 211 -1.87 7.46 -0.18
CA TYR A 211 -1.65 8.77 -0.79
C TYR A 211 -1.62 9.90 0.24
N VAL A 212 -0.99 11.00 -0.16
CA VAL A 212 -0.92 12.29 0.54
C VAL A 212 -1.31 13.39 -0.42
N GLU A 213 -1.97 14.40 0.13
CA GLU A 213 -2.50 15.56 -0.57
C GLU A 213 -1.77 16.86 -0.21
#